data_AF-A0A963ARL1-F1
#
_entry.id   AF-A0A963ARL1-F1
#
_cell.length_a   1.000
_cell.length_b   1.000
_cell.length_c   1.000
_cell.angle_alpha   90.00
_cell.angle_beta   90.00
_cell.angle_gamma   90.00
#
_symmetry.space_group_name_H-M   'P 1'
#
loop_
_entity.id
_entity.type
_entity.pdbx_description
1 polymer ?
#
loop_
_entity_poly.entity_id
_entity_poly.type
_entity_poly.pdbx_seq_one_letter_code
_entity_poly.pdbx_strand_id
1 'polypeptide(L)'
;MEKHSTDRETQRDNQDRARSREEMAAYLEACMEEANGDPAFIAKAFGDIARANGMSRVACDAEVTRESLYKAPSGDLSPRFDAVLEVVAALGLRFHHEVTNKTQPY
;
A
#
# COMPACT_ATOMS: atom_id res chain seq x y z
N MET A 1 18.65 33.38 -23.23
CA MET A 1 17.58 32.39 -23.45
C MET A 1 17.98 31.12 -22.74
N GLU A 2 17.67 30.95 -21.45
CA GLU A 2 17.86 29.67 -20.78
C GLU A 2 17.03 29.65 -19.49
N LYS A 3 16.61 28.45 -19.05
CA LYS A 3 15.86 28.14 -17.82
C LYS A 3 14.32 28.10 -17.87
N HIS A 4 13.74 27.53 -18.94
CA HIS A 4 12.34 27.06 -18.95
C HIS A 4 12.21 25.52 -18.87
N SER A 5 13.29 24.79 -18.58
CA SER A 5 13.29 23.31 -18.62
C SER A 5 12.97 22.62 -17.30
N THR A 6 13.16 23.26 -16.15
CA THR A 6 13.05 22.59 -14.83
C THR A 6 11.61 22.26 -14.43
N ASP A 7 10.61 23.06 -14.84
CA ASP A 7 9.20 22.81 -14.48
C ASP A 7 8.60 21.54 -15.11
N ARG A 8 9.01 21.17 -16.33
CA ARG A 8 8.43 20.02 -17.05
C ARG A 8 8.92 18.68 -16.49
N GLU A 9 10.15 18.62 -15.98
CA GLU A 9 10.71 17.41 -15.36
C GLU A 9 10.06 17.13 -13.99
N THR A 10 9.88 18.16 -13.16
CA THR A 10 9.19 18.02 -11.86
C THR A 10 7.72 17.64 -12.01
N GLN A 11 7.01 18.21 -13.00
CA GLN A 11 5.62 17.83 -13.27
C GLN A 11 5.49 16.36 -13.70
N ARG A 12 6.41 15.85 -14.54
CA ARG A 12 6.39 14.46 -14.97
C ARG A 12 6.66 13.49 -13.81
N ASP A 13 7.67 13.74 -12.99
CA ASP A 13 7.96 12.90 -11.82
C ASP A 13 6.76 12.85 -10.85
N ASN A 14 6.10 14.00 -10.63
CA ASN A 14 4.88 14.04 -9.81
C ASN A 14 3.73 13.23 -10.41
N GLN A 15 3.53 13.27 -11.73
CA GLN A 15 2.50 12.49 -12.42
C GLN A 15 2.79 10.99 -12.37
N ASP A 16 4.05 10.59 -12.57
CA ASP A 16 4.44 9.18 -12.53
C ASP A 16 4.32 8.62 -11.10
N ARG A 17 4.68 9.42 -10.08
CA ARG A 17 4.46 9.09 -8.67
C ARG A 17 2.98 9.04 -8.28
N ALA A 18 2.15 9.90 -8.86
CA ALA A 18 0.69 9.86 -8.63
C ALA A 18 0.08 8.60 -9.25
N ARG A 19 0.42 8.28 -10.50
CA ARG A 19 -0.02 7.05 -11.16
C ARG A 19 0.40 5.80 -10.41
N SER A 20 1.65 5.74 -9.95
CA SER A 20 2.11 4.62 -9.12
C SER A 20 1.30 4.47 -7.83
N ARG A 21 0.86 5.58 -7.21
CA ARG A 21 -0.02 5.53 -6.01
C ARG A 21 -1.43 5.06 -6.32
N GLU A 22 -2.00 5.50 -7.43
CA GLU A 22 -3.32 5.05 -7.88
C GLU A 22 -3.30 3.56 -8.24
N GLU A 23 -2.24 3.09 -8.90
CA GLU A 23 -2.02 1.66 -9.21
C GLU A 23 -1.89 0.82 -7.93
N MET A 24 -1.15 1.29 -6.93
CA MET A 24 -1.06 0.62 -5.62
C MET A 24 -2.41 0.56 -4.91
N ALA A 25 -3.19 1.64 -4.94
CA ALA A 25 -4.51 1.68 -4.34
C ALA A 25 -5.46 0.69 -5.02
N ALA A 26 -5.50 0.69 -6.36
CA ALA A 26 -6.31 -0.24 -7.13
C ALA A 26 -5.92 -1.71 -6.89
N TYR A 27 -4.61 -1.99 -6.81
CA TYR A 27 -4.11 -3.33 -6.50
C TYR A 27 -4.52 -3.78 -5.09
N LEU A 28 -4.39 -2.91 -4.09
CA LEU A 28 -4.77 -3.22 -2.71
C LEU A 28 -6.27 -3.45 -2.57
N GLU A 29 -7.09 -2.63 -3.26
CA GLU A 29 -8.56 -2.78 -3.28
C GLU A 29 -8.96 -4.13 -3.86
N ALA A 30 -8.45 -4.49 -5.04
CA ALA A 30 -8.70 -5.79 -5.66
C ALA A 30 -8.30 -6.94 -4.73
N CYS A 31 -7.16 -6.80 -4.04
CA CYS A 31 -6.71 -7.80 -3.08
C CYS A 31 -7.62 -7.90 -1.84
N MET A 32 -8.19 -6.80 -1.36
CA MET A 32 -9.14 -6.80 -0.23
C MET A 32 -10.48 -7.44 -0.62
N GLU A 33 -10.96 -7.19 -1.83
CA GLU A 33 -12.17 -7.84 -2.38
C GLU A 33 -11.98 -9.36 -2.52
N GLU A 34 -10.84 -9.78 -3.09
CA GLU A 34 -10.55 -11.20 -3.32
C GLU A 34 -10.15 -11.97 -2.05
N ALA A 35 -9.60 -11.30 -1.03
CA ALA A 35 -9.13 -11.93 0.19
C ALA A 35 -10.23 -12.74 0.90
N ASN A 36 -11.50 -12.34 0.77
CA ASN A 36 -12.64 -12.99 1.42
C ASN A 36 -12.42 -13.25 2.93
N GLY A 37 -11.72 -12.32 3.59
CA GLY A 37 -11.36 -12.40 5.01
C GLY A 37 -10.04 -13.11 5.34
N ASP A 38 -9.24 -13.53 4.36
CA ASP A 38 -7.91 -14.13 4.55
C ASP A 38 -6.85 -13.06 4.91
N PRO A 39 -6.35 -13.01 6.16
CA PRO A 39 -5.37 -12.03 6.57
C PRO A 39 -3.98 -12.27 5.96
N ALA A 40 -3.64 -13.52 5.61
CA ALA A 40 -2.34 -13.85 5.01
C ALA A 40 -2.26 -13.35 3.57
N PHE A 41 -3.37 -13.42 2.84
CA PHE A 41 -3.48 -12.85 1.49
C PHE A 41 -3.29 -11.32 1.50
N ILE A 42 -3.96 -10.64 2.42
CA ILE A 42 -3.82 -9.18 2.60
C ILE A 42 -2.38 -8.81 2.98
N ALA A 43 -1.76 -9.57 3.89
CA ALA A 43 -0.37 -9.35 4.30
C ALA A 43 0.62 -9.53 3.14
N LYS A 44 0.35 -10.50 2.25
CA LYS A 44 1.13 -10.68 1.02
C LYS A 44 1.01 -9.47 0.09
N ALA A 45 -0.19 -8.92 -0.10
CA ALA A 45 -0.40 -7.74 -0.95
C ALA A 45 0.41 -6.53 -0.43
N PHE A 46 0.42 -6.29 0.89
CA PHE A 46 1.28 -5.27 1.49
C PHE A 46 2.76 -5.54 1.27
N GLY A 47 3.19 -6.80 1.39
CA GLY A 47 4.55 -7.21 1.10
C GLY A 47 4.96 -6.96 -0.35
N ASP A 48 4.07 -7.21 -1.31
CA ASP A 48 4.32 -6.99 -2.74
C ASP A 48 4.45 -5.50 -3.07
N ILE A 49 3.56 -4.66 -2.50
CA ILE A 49 3.65 -3.20 -2.63
C ILE A 49 4.94 -2.66 -1.99
N ALA A 50 5.29 -3.14 -0.79
CA ALA A 50 6.50 -2.71 -0.09
C ALA A 50 7.77 -3.09 -0.85
N ARG A 51 7.81 -4.27 -1.49
CA ARG A 51 8.92 -4.68 -2.38
C ARG A 51 9.04 -3.76 -3.59
N ALA A 52 7.92 -3.43 -4.25
CA ALA A 52 7.92 -2.54 -5.42
C ALA A 52 8.41 -1.11 -5.09
N ASN A 53 8.20 -0.64 -3.86
CA ASN A 53 8.59 0.70 -3.40
C ASN A 53 9.92 0.77 -2.66
N GLY A 54 10.61 -0.37 -2.54
CA GLY A 54 11.84 -0.51 -1.75
C GLY A 54 11.53 -0.76 -0.28
N MET A 55 11.66 -2.03 0.13
CA MET A 55 11.31 -2.51 1.48
C MET A 55 11.95 -1.68 2.61
N SER A 56 13.23 -1.31 2.46
CA SER A 56 13.94 -0.49 3.45
C SER A 56 13.38 0.92 3.60
N ARG A 57 12.88 1.51 2.51
CA ARG A 57 12.28 2.86 2.53
C ARG A 57 10.92 2.80 3.24
N VAL A 58 10.08 1.86 2.84
CA VAL A 58 8.76 1.66 3.45
C VAL A 58 8.86 1.33 4.94
N ALA A 59 9.82 0.50 5.36
CA ALA A 59 10.05 0.21 6.77
C ALA A 59 10.49 1.44 7.58
N CYS A 60 11.33 2.29 6.98
CA CYS A 60 11.79 3.52 7.62
C CYS A 60 10.64 4.51 7.77
N ASP A 61 9.85 4.68 6.70
CA ASP A 61 8.75 5.65 6.65
C ASP A 61 7.54 5.22 7.49
N ALA A 62 7.35 3.91 7.69
CA ALA A 62 6.28 3.36 8.52
C ALA A 62 6.64 3.30 10.02
N GLU A 63 7.85 3.69 10.42
CA GLU A 63 8.33 3.60 11.82
C GLU A 63 8.20 2.20 12.47
N VAL A 64 7.94 1.17 11.67
CA VAL A 64 7.85 -0.23 12.10
C VAL A 64 9.23 -0.84 12.22
N THR A 65 9.42 -1.72 13.21
CA THR A 65 10.65 -2.51 13.29
C THR A 65 10.76 -3.42 12.06
N ARG A 66 11.98 -3.54 11.51
CA ARG A 66 12.29 -4.46 10.41
C ARG A 66 11.74 -5.87 10.65
N GLU A 67 11.81 -6.39 11.86
CA GLU A 67 11.24 -7.71 12.21
C GLU A 67 9.72 -7.80 12.00
N SER A 68 8.97 -6.75 12.35
CA SER A 68 7.51 -6.71 12.16
C SER A 68 7.15 -6.68 10.67
N LEU A 69 7.95 -5.94 9.88
CA LEU A 69 7.77 -5.81 8.44
C LEU A 69 8.33 -7.00 7.64
N TYR A 70 9.31 -7.74 8.15
CA TYR A 70 9.83 -8.97 7.55
C TYR A 70 8.93 -10.19 7.81
N LYS A 71 8.10 -10.17 8.85
CA LYS A 71 7.17 -11.27 9.20
C LYS A 71 5.80 -11.19 8.51
N ALA A 72 5.39 -10.00 8.06
CA ALA A 72 4.14 -9.81 7.31
C ALA A 72 4.13 -10.49 5.92
N PRO A 73 5.22 -10.45 5.11
CA PRO A 73 5.24 -11.03 3.76
C PRO A 73 5.51 -12.54 3.73
N SER A 74 5.86 -13.15 4.85
CA SER A 74 6.23 -14.57 4.95
C SER A 74 5.04 -15.49 5.22
N GLY A 75 3.84 -14.93 5.45
CA GLY A 75 2.59 -15.69 5.64
C GLY A 75 2.48 -16.45 6.97
N ASP A 76 3.50 -16.37 7.83
CA ASP A 76 3.62 -17.16 9.06
C ASP A 76 2.94 -16.50 10.27
N LEU A 77 2.77 -15.18 10.23
CA LEU A 77 2.03 -14.40 11.24
C LEU A 77 1.33 -13.21 10.56
N SER A 78 0.02 -13.06 10.80
CA SER A 78 -0.73 -11.88 10.36
C SER A 78 -0.08 -10.62 10.97
N PRO A 79 0.24 -9.59 10.16
CA PRO A 79 0.72 -8.33 10.72
C PRO A 79 -0.30 -7.82 11.72
N ARG A 80 0.18 -7.28 12.84
CA ARG A 80 -0.71 -6.53 13.72
C ARG A 80 -1.33 -5.38 12.92
N PHE A 81 -2.59 -5.06 13.21
CA PHE A 81 -3.34 -4.05 12.46
C PHE A 81 -2.69 -2.66 12.53
N ASP A 82 -1.97 -2.33 13.61
CA ASP A 82 -1.20 -1.08 13.71
C ASP A 82 -0.08 -0.99 12.66
N ALA A 83 0.68 -2.06 12.45
CA ALA A 83 1.71 -2.11 11.41
C ALA A 83 1.11 -1.98 10.00
N VAL A 84 -0.11 -2.49 9.77
CA VAL A 84 -0.82 -2.30 8.50
C VAL A 84 -1.14 -0.83 8.27
N LEU A 85 -1.67 -0.14 9.29
CA LEU A 85 -2.00 1.29 9.20
C LEU A 85 -0.75 2.15 8.96
N GLU A 86 0.36 1.83 9.63
CA GLU A 86 1.64 2.50 9.47
C GLU A 86 2.21 2.34 8.05
N VAL A 87 2.14 1.13 7.48
CA VAL A 87 2.56 0.88 6.09
C VAL A 87 1.67 1.62 5.09
N VAL A 88 0.35 1.61 5.29
CA VAL A 88 -0.60 2.36 4.46
C VAL A 88 -0.29 3.85 4.48
N ALA A 89 -0.01 4.42 5.66
CA ALA A 89 0.37 5.82 5.82
C ALA A 89 1.71 6.14 5.14
N ALA A 90 2.73 5.29 5.30
CA ALA A 90 4.04 5.44 4.64
C ALA A 90 3.95 5.43 3.11
N LEU A 91 3.00 4.67 2.56
CA LEU A 91 2.71 4.63 1.12
C LEU A 91 1.88 5.84 0.64
N GLY A 92 1.44 6.71 1.56
CA GLY A 92 0.54 7.84 1.25
C GLY A 92 -0.87 7.40 0.88
N LEU A 93 -1.27 6.20 1.31
CA LEU A 93 -2.60 5.62 1.11
C LEU A 93 -3.46 5.82 2.37
N ARG A 94 -4.77 5.63 2.24
CA ARG A 94 -5.72 5.65 3.36
C ARG A 94 -6.83 4.65 3.10
N PHE A 95 -7.31 3.98 4.15
CA PHE A 95 -8.53 3.19 4.05
C PHE A 95 -9.75 4.10 3.95
N HIS A 96 -10.71 3.67 3.13
CA HIS A 96 -12.05 4.22 3.07
C HIS A 96 -13.04 3.08 3.35
N HIS A 97 -14.24 3.44 3.82
CA HIS A 97 -15.29 2.46 4.12
C HIS A 97 -16.45 2.70 3.17
N GLU A 98 -17.03 1.61 2.69
CA GLU A 98 -18.27 1.62 1.92
C GLU A 98 -19.30 0.67 2.52
N VAL A 99 -20.58 0.92 2.25
CA VAL A 99 -21.67 0.05 2.69
C VAL A 99 -21.71 -1.16 1.78
N THR A 100 -21.28 -2.32 2.27
CA THR A 100 -21.48 -3.58 1.55
C THR A 100 -22.93 -4.02 1.76
N ASN A 101 -23.77 -3.86 0.75
CA ASN A 101 -25.17 -4.27 0.82
C ASN A 101 -25.24 -5.80 0.68
N LYS A 102 -24.90 -6.53 1.75
CA LYS A 102 -25.18 -7.97 1.85
C LYS A 102 -26.70 -8.11 1.99
N THR A 103 -27.41 -8.18 0.87
CA THR A 103 -28.79 -8.66 0.85
C THR A 103 -28.79 -10.06 1.46
N GLN A 104 -29.17 -10.13 2.73
CA GLN A 104 -29.38 -11.36 3.44
C GLN A 104 -30.71 -11.92 2.94
N PRO A 105 -30.74 -13.05 2.20
CA PRO A 105 -32.01 -13.66 1.83
C PRO A 105 -32.69 -14.14 3.12
N TYR A 106 -33.98 -13.78 3.25
CA TYR A 106 -34.87 -14.21 4.34
C TYR A 106 -34.99 -15.74 4.41
#